data_AF-C6BNP2-F1
#
_entry.id   AF-C6BNP2-F1
#
_cell.length_a   1.000
_cell.length_b   1.000
_cell.length_c   1.000
_cell.angle_alpha   90.00
_cell.angle_beta   90.00
_cell.angle_gamma   90.00
#
_symmetry.space_group_name_H-M   'P 1'
#
loop_
_entity.id
_entity.type
_entity.pdbx_description
1 polymer ?
#
loop_
_entity_poly.entity_id
_entity_poly.type
_entity_poly.pdbx_seq_one_letter_code
_entity_poly.pdbx_strand_id
1 'polypeptide(L)'
;MNSYNVARFTAWSAIFGGIAACATLALSLVVTGGDIEMVPHGPAMLALSAEGRDLFRWWMLADVLGFYLPFVAIGGYFLHTFREELGALREMIAIAVAVYIVCGIAGAVLQLSTIHPLAHVYASGDEGAKVAAGAVWTAIANATQNGFWWVEGPLVFFWTSIAARLLKKAGWRGSFLLHIVGWGFGVFFVFGFFPSLAAVTDAGETVGVLALPLWMLVFGWQLLRRAPTLAAPTAVRA
;
A
#
# COMPACT_ATOMS: atom_id res chain seq x y z
N MET A 1 0.67 22.54 -15.20
CA MET A 1 2.03 21.96 -15.07
C MET A 1 2.46 21.42 -16.42
N ASN A 2 3.70 21.64 -16.88
CA ASN A 2 4.20 20.97 -18.09
C ASN A 2 4.53 19.49 -17.81
N SER A 3 4.67 18.67 -18.85
CA SER A 3 4.91 17.21 -18.74
C SER A 3 6.15 16.87 -17.92
N TYR A 4 7.17 17.72 -17.95
CA TYR A 4 8.39 17.58 -17.15
C TYR A 4 8.13 17.72 -15.64
N ASN A 5 7.38 18.74 -15.22
CA ASN A 5 7.06 18.95 -13.81
C ASN A 5 6.16 17.85 -13.25
N VAL A 6 5.19 17.35 -14.05
CA VAL A 6 4.35 16.21 -13.66
C VAL A 6 5.19 14.95 -13.49
N ALA A 7 6.10 14.67 -14.43
CA ALA A 7 7.00 13.51 -14.35
C ALA A 7 7.90 13.58 -13.12
N ARG A 8 8.50 14.75 -12.81
CA ARG A 8 9.33 14.93 -11.61
C ARG A 8 8.55 14.79 -10.32
N PHE A 9 7.36 15.39 -10.23
CA PHE A 9 6.50 15.25 -9.06
C PHE A 9 6.16 13.79 -8.81
N THR A 10 5.68 13.09 -9.83
CA THR A 10 5.35 11.66 -9.77
C THR A 10 6.56 10.81 -9.35
N ALA A 11 7.73 11.12 -9.89
CA ALA A 11 8.94 10.37 -9.58
C ALA A 11 9.35 10.54 -8.11
N TRP A 12 9.29 11.75 -7.57
CA TRP A 12 9.56 12.00 -6.15
C TRP A 12 8.48 11.41 -5.25
N SER A 13 7.21 11.48 -5.64
CA SER A 13 6.13 10.78 -4.93
C SER A 13 6.40 9.28 -4.85
N ALA A 14 6.85 8.65 -5.94
CA ALA A 14 7.21 7.24 -5.94
C ALA A 14 8.44 6.93 -5.06
N ILE A 15 9.47 7.78 -5.08
CA ILE A 15 10.67 7.57 -4.26
C ILE A 15 10.35 7.71 -2.77
N PHE A 16 9.71 8.81 -2.36
CA PHE A 16 9.34 9.03 -0.97
C PHE A 16 8.32 8.01 -0.48
N GLY A 17 7.37 7.64 -1.35
CA GLY A 17 6.45 6.53 -1.10
C GLY A 17 7.17 5.20 -0.86
N GLY A 18 8.11 4.84 -1.72
CA GLY A 18 8.88 3.61 -1.56
C GLY A 18 9.69 3.59 -0.26
N ILE A 19 10.26 4.73 0.14
CA ILE A 19 10.97 4.86 1.44
C ILE A 19 9.98 4.71 2.61
N ALA A 20 8.83 5.38 2.56
CA ALA A 20 7.81 5.28 3.59
C ALA A 20 7.27 3.85 3.71
N ALA A 21 7.03 3.16 2.60
CA ALA A 21 6.64 1.75 2.59
C ALA A 21 7.71 0.82 3.19
N CYS A 22 9.01 1.08 2.94
CA CYS A 22 10.08 0.38 3.67
C CYS A 22 10.04 0.66 5.18
N ALA A 23 9.73 1.90 5.58
CA ALA A 23 9.57 2.26 6.99
C ALA A 23 8.35 1.56 7.63
N THR A 24 7.23 1.43 6.90
CA THR A 24 6.06 0.64 7.32
C THR A 24 6.48 -0.77 7.70
N LEU A 25 7.25 -1.44 6.84
CA LEU A 25 7.70 -2.80 7.07
C LEU A 25 8.62 -2.90 8.29
N ALA A 26 9.59 -2.00 8.41
CA ALA A 26 10.47 -1.96 9.57
C ALA A 26 9.71 -1.71 10.88
N LEU A 27 8.78 -0.75 10.89
CA LEU A 27 7.97 -0.44 12.07
C LEU A 27 7.02 -1.59 12.43
N SER A 28 6.43 -2.27 11.44
CA SER A 28 5.61 -3.46 11.68
C SER A 28 6.38 -4.53 12.43
N LEU A 29 7.63 -4.81 12.02
CA LEU A 29 8.49 -5.79 12.67
C LEU A 29 8.86 -5.37 14.10
N VAL A 30 9.15 -4.08 14.32
CA VAL A 30 9.49 -3.58 15.66
C VAL A 30 8.30 -3.66 16.61
N VAL A 31 7.10 -3.30 16.15
CA VAL A 31 5.89 -3.31 16.99
C VAL A 31 5.41 -4.72 17.30
N THR A 32 5.42 -5.60 16.31
CA THR A 32 4.85 -6.95 16.41
C THR A 32 5.86 -8.03 16.79
N GLY A 33 7.16 -7.70 16.80
CA GLY A 33 8.22 -8.70 16.92
C GLY A 33 8.28 -9.69 15.75
N GLY A 34 7.62 -9.38 14.63
CA GLY A 34 7.47 -10.26 13.47
C GLY A 34 6.20 -11.09 13.45
N ASP A 35 5.36 -11.01 14.49
CA ASP A 35 4.07 -11.71 14.55
C ASP A 35 2.91 -10.77 14.17
N ILE A 36 2.63 -10.65 12.87
CA ILE A 36 1.59 -9.74 12.37
C ILE A 36 0.19 -10.12 12.89
N GLU A 37 -0.02 -11.39 13.24
CA GLU A 37 -1.27 -11.87 13.84
C GLU A 37 -1.51 -11.27 15.22
N MET A 38 -0.50 -10.68 15.87
CA MET A 38 -0.68 -9.89 17.09
C MET A 38 -1.63 -8.70 16.89
N VAL A 39 -1.69 -8.08 15.70
CA VAL A 39 -2.48 -6.86 15.45
C VAL A 39 -3.96 -7.02 15.78
N PRO A 40 -4.68 -8.08 15.33
CA PRO A 40 -6.06 -8.29 15.75
C PRO A 40 -6.23 -8.67 17.23
N HIS A 41 -5.18 -9.01 17.99
CA HIS A 41 -5.31 -9.36 19.41
C HIS A 41 -5.44 -8.10 20.29
N GLY A 42 -6.69 -7.68 20.54
CA GLY A 42 -7.03 -6.51 21.35
C GLY A 42 -6.25 -6.33 22.65
N PRO A 43 -6.29 -7.30 23.58
CA PRO A 43 -5.55 -7.20 24.83
C PRO A 43 -4.04 -6.98 24.63
N ALA A 44 -3.43 -7.65 23.65
CA ALA A 44 -2.00 -7.54 23.38
C ALA A 44 -1.64 -6.15 22.83
N MET A 45 -2.40 -5.65 21.86
CA MET A 45 -2.17 -4.33 21.25
C MET A 45 -2.45 -3.19 22.22
N LEU A 46 -3.53 -3.26 23.00
CA LEU A 46 -3.88 -2.20 23.96
C LEU A 46 -2.93 -2.15 25.16
N ALA A 47 -2.33 -3.29 25.53
CA ALA A 47 -1.35 -3.40 26.61
C ALA A 47 0.08 -2.96 26.22
N LEU A 48 0.33 -2.59 24.96
CA LEU A 48 1.63 -2.04 24.54
C LEU A 48 2.07 -0.87 25.45
N SER A 49 3.37 -0.61 25.54
CA SER A 49 3.85 0.61 26.20
C SER A 49 3.39 1.86 25.45
N ALA A 50 3.50 3.04 26.06
CA ALA A 50 3.21 4.30 25.37
C ALA A 50 4.05 4.46 24.11
N GLU A 51 5.35 4.18 24.20
CA GLU A 51 6.29 4.18 23.08
C GLU A 51 5.91 3.15 22.01
N GLY A 52 5.50 1.93 22.40
CA GLY A 52 5.05 0.90 21.45
C GLY A 52 3.81 1.33 20.66
N ARG A 53 2.87 2.03 21.31
CA ARG A 53 1.69 2.61 20.61
C ARG A 53 2.06 3.78 19.71
N ASP A 54 3.01 4.61 20.09
CA ASP A 54 3.50 5.69 19.23
C ASP A 54 4.18 5.13 17.97
N LEU A 55 5.01 4.09 18.12
CA LEU A 55 5.60 3.37 16.99
C LEU A 55 4.53 2.74 16.08
N PHE A 56 3.48 2.16 16.66
CA PHE A 56 2.35 1.65 15.89
C PHE A 56 1.63 2.76 15.09
N ARG A 57 1.47 3.97 15.64
CA ARG A 57 0.90 5.09 14.89
C ARG A 57 1.81 5.57 13.77
N TRP A 58 3.11 5.60 14.01
CA TRP A 58 4.08 5.87 12.95
C TRP A 58 4.05 4.80 11.87
N TRP A 59 3.84 3.54 12.24
CA TRP A 59 3.64 2.45 11.28
C TRP A 59 2.42 2.73 10.39
N MET A 60 1.25 3.00 10.97
CA MET A 60 0.04 3.31 10.19
C MET A 60 0.18 4.58 9.35
N LEU A 61 0.90 5.60 9.83
CA LEU A 61 1.16 6.81 9.05
C LEU A 61 2.11 6.54 7.88
N ALA A 62 3.18 5.76 8.12
CA ALA A 62 4.09 5.33 7.07
C ALA A 62 3.34 4.48 6.01
N ASP A 63 2.38 3.66 6.43
CA ASP A 63 1.50 2.88 5.56
C ASP A 63 0.72 3.79 4.60
N VAL A 64 0.06 4.82 5.14
CA VAL A 64 -0.65 5.84 4.35
C VAL A 64 0.27 6.54 3.34
N LEU A 65 1.44 6.97 3.80
CA LEU A 65 2.40 7.71 2.98
C LEU A 65 3.16 6.82 1.99
N GLY A 66 3.21 5.52 2.24
CA GLY A 66 4.01 4.57 1.49
C GLY A 66 3.21 3.77 0.48
N PHE A 67 2.14 3.13 0.93
CA PHE A 67 1.37 2.20 0.10
C PHE A 67 0.19 2.86 -0.61
N TYR A 68 -0.36 3.98 -0.13
CA TYR A 68 -1.58 4.53 -0.74
C TYR A 68 -1.40 5.90 -1.38
N LEU A 69 -1.01 6.94 -0.63
CA LEU A 69 -1.00 8.32 -1.13
C LEU A 69 -0.13 8.53 -2.40
N PRO A 70 1.05 7.89 -2.55
CA PRO A 70 1.86 7.99 -3.76
C PRO A 70 1.13 7.55 -5.03
N PHE A 71 0.17 6.64 -4.92
CA PHE A 71 -0.58 6.10 -6.06
C PHE A 71 -1.57 7.09 -6.66
N VAL A 72 -1.89 8.19 -5.98
CA VAL A 72 -2.59 9.32 -6.61
C VAL A 72 -1.73 9.88 -7.76
N ALA A 73 -0.45 10.13 -7.50
CA ALA A 73 0.48 10.66 -8.50
C ALA A 73 0.88 9.60 -9.52
N ILE A 74 1.27 8.40 -9.06
CA ILE A 74 1.69 7.29 -9.93
C ILE A 74 0.56 6.86 -10.84
N GLY A 75 -0.64 6.61 -10.29
CA GLY A 75 -1.83 6.23 -11.04
C GLY A 75 -2.23 7.32 -12.03
N GLY A 76 -2.31 8.58 -11.60
CA GLY A 76 -2.62 9.71 -12.47
C GLY A 76 -1.65 9.85 -13.65
N TYR A 77 -0.34 9.75 -13.38
CA TYR A 77 0.69 9.79 -14.41
C TYR A 77 0.59 8.61 -15.38
N PHE A 78 0.39 7.40 -14.85
CA PHE A 78 0.26 6.18 -15.65
C PHE A 78 -0.95 6.28 -16.61
N LEU A 79 -2.12 6.64 -16.08
CA LEU A 79 -3.36 6.78 -16.85
C LEU A 79 -3.28 7.88 -17.90
N HIS A 80 -2.51 8.94 -17.63
CA HIS A 80 -2.27 10.00 -18.60
C HIS A 80 -1.30 9.55 -19.71
N THR A 81 -0.21 8.88 -19.33
CA THR A 81 0.88 8.51 -20.24
C THR A 81 0.45 7.42 -21.23
N PHE A 82 -0.36 6.45 -20.78
CA PHE A 82 -0.81 5.32 -21.59
C PHE A 82 -2.28 5.44 -22.02
N ARG A 83 -2.79 6.66 -22.15
CA ARG A 83 -4.22 6.90 -22.38
C ARG A 83 -4.75 6.23 -23.66
N GLU A 84 -3.94 6.22 -24.73
CA GLU A 84 -4.34 5.70 -26.04
C GLU A 84 -4.33 4.17 -26.02
N GLU A 85 -3.36 3.57 -25.33
CA GLU A 85 -3.22 2.11 -25.20
C GLU A 85 -4.24 1.49 -24.26
N LEU A 86 -4.73 2.27 -23.29
CA LEU A 86 -5.67 1.79 -22.28
C LEU A 86 -7.12 1.78 -22.79
N GLY A 87 -7.52 2.73 -23.63
CA GLY A 87 -8.93 2.87 -24.04
C GLY A 87 -9.86 2.84 -22.82
N ALA A 88 -10.93 2.02 -22.88
CA ALA A 88 -11.90 1.86 -21.79
C ALA A 88 -11.35 1.22 -20.50
N LEU A 89 -10.17 0.57 -20.55
CA LEU A 89 -9.54 0.03 -19.33
C LEU A 89 -9.00 1.16 -18.44
N ARG A 90 -8.83 2.37 -18.98
CA ARG A 90 -8.34 3.53 -18.24
C ARG A 90 -9.28 3.87 -17.08
N GLU A 91 -10.58 3.92 -17.33
CA GLU A 91 -11.60 4.26 -16.32
C GLU A 91 -11.67 3.17 -15.25
N MET A 92 -11.60 1.89 -15.67
CA MET A 92 -11.60 0.76 -14.73
C MET A 92 -10.37 0.77 -13.81
N ILE A 93 -9.19 1.06 -14.36
CA ILE A 93 -7.96 1.19 -13.57
C ILE A 93 -8.05 2.41 -12.64
N ALA A 94 -8.58 3.54 -13.12
CA ALA A 94 -8.76 4.73 -12.29
C ALA A 94 -9.62 4.44 -11.07
N ILE A 95 -10.74 3.73 -11.25
CA ILE A 95 -11.61 3.29 -10.16
C ILE A 95 -10.87 2.31 -9.26
N ALA A 96 -10.17 1.32 -9.81
CA ALA A 96 -9.45 0.33 -9.01
C ALA A 96 -8.38 0.98 -8.11
N VAL A 97 -7.59 1.91 -8.66
CA VAL A 97 -6.60 2.68 -7.91
C VAL A 97 -7.26 3.58 -6.87
N ALA A 98 -8.37 4.23 -7.20
CA ALA A 98 -9.09 5.09 -6.24
C ALA A 98 -9.64 4.27 -5.07
N VAL A 99 -10.27 3.13 -5.32
CA VAL A 99 -10.79 2.23 -4.26
C VAL A 99 -9.64 1.68 -3.42
N TYR A 100 -8.54 1.25 -4.05
CA TYR A 100 -7.32 0.81 -3.35
C TYR A 100 -6.84 1.86 -2.35
N ILE A 101 -6.70 3.11 -2.79
CA ILE A 101 -6.24 4.22 -1.94
C ILE A 101 -7.23 4.49 -0.80
N VAL A 102 -8.53 4.54 -1.09
CA VAL A 102 -9.55 4.85 -0.08
C VAL A 102 -9.63 3.75 0.99
N CYS A 103 -9.67 2.48 0.58
CA CYS A 103 -9.72 1.34 1.50
C CYS A 103 -8.46 1.29 2.37
N GLY A 104 -7.28 1.38 1.76
CA GLY A 104 -6.00 1.37 2.47
C GLY A 104 -5.89 2.48 3.52
N ILE A 105 -6.17 3.73 3.11
CA ILE A 105 -6.13 4.89 4.02
C ILE A 105 -7.17 4.76 5.13
N ALA A 106 -8.40 4.34 4.81
CA ALA A 106 -9.44 4.17 5.83
C ALA A 106 -9.01 3.14 6.89
N GLY A 107 -8.48 1.99 6.46
CA GLY A 107 -7.98 0.95 7.35
C GLY A 107 -6.89 1.44 8.30
N ALA A 108 -5.85 2.10 7.74
CA ALA A 108 -4.73 2.63 8.52
C ALA A 108 -5.15 3.75 9.47
N VAL A 109 -5.98 4.69 9.01
CA VAL A 109 -6.45 5.83 9.83
C VAL A 109 -7.36 5.38 10.96
N LEU A 110 -8.21 4.37 10.75
CA LEU A 110 -9.04 3.81 11.83
C LEU A 110 -8.18 3.23 12.95
N GLN A 111 -7.17 2.42 12.62
CA GLN A 111 -6.26 1.87 13.64
C GLN A 111 -5.41 2.97 14.31
N LEU A 112 -4.87 3.90 13.52
CA LEU A 112 -4.07 5.04 14.01
C LEU A 112 -4.83 5.92 15.01
N SER A 113 -6.09 6.23 14.71
CA SER A 113 -6.91 7.15 15.51
C SER A 113 -7.47 6.52 16.77
N THR A 114 -7.59 5.19 16.83
CA THR A 114 -8.29 4.50 17.92
C THR A 114 -7.36 3.83 18.93
N ILE A 115 -6.09 3.55 18.58
CA ILE A 115 -5.16 2.84 19.47
C ILE A 115 -4.97 3.52 20.83
N HIS A 116 -4.73 4.84 20.91
CA HIS A 116 -4.56 5.51 22.21
C HIS A 116 -5.85 5.66 22.99
N PRO A 117 -6.97 6.15 22.42
CA PRO A 117 -8.23 6.24 23.17
C PRO A 117 -8.63 4.88 23.76
N LEU A 118 -8.53 3.80 22.98
CA LEU A 118 -8.87 2.47 23.47
C LEU A 118 -7.86 1.97 24.51
N ALA A 119 -6.56 2.24 24.34
CA ALA A 119 -5.56 1.86 25.33
C ALA A 119 -5.74 2.62 26.66
N HIS A 120 -6.18 3.87 26.61
CA HIS A 120 -6.50 4.63 27.82
C HIS A 120 -7.68 4.00 28.58
N VAL A 121 -8.78 3.69 27.88
CA VAL A 121 -9.93 2.99 28.48
C VAL A 121 -9.51 1.62 29.02
N TYR A 122 -8.66 0.89 28.30
CA TYR A 122 -8.15 -0.41 28.71
C TYR A 122 -7.25 -0.34 29.96
N ALA A 123 -6.49 0.74 30.14
CA ALA A 123 -5.61 0.90 31.29
C ALA A 123 -6.35 1.37 32.55
N SER A 124 -7.34 2.26 32.41
CA SER A 124 -8.01 2.93 33.54
C SER A 124 -9.41 2.39 33.86
N GLY A 125 -10.01 1.62 32.95
CA GLY A 125 -11.36 1.10 33.08
C GLY A 125 -11.51 -0.07 34.06
N ASP A 126 -12.74 -0.31 34.47
CA ASP A 126 -13.10 -1.57 35.15
C ASP A 126 -12.99 -2.78 34.19
N GLU A 127 -13.14 -3.99 34.72
CA GLU A 127 -12.99 -5.20 33.91
C GLU A 127 -13.96 -5.24 32.72
N GLY A 128 -15.16 -4.67 32.85
CA GLY A 128 -16.11 -4.55 31.75
C GLY A 128 -15.60 -3.63 30.64
N ALA A 129 -15.09 -2.45 30.99
CA ALA A 129 -14.52 -1.48 30.06
C ALA A 129 -13.27 -2.00 29.36
N LYS A 130 -12.42 -2.77 30.06
CA LYS A 130 -11.25 -3.44 29.46
C LYS A 130 -11.65 -4.43 28.39
N VAL A 131 -12.60 -5.32 28.71
CA VAL A 131 -13.11 -6.31 27.76
C VAL A 131 -13.74 -5.62 26.56
N ALA A 132 -14.54 -4.57 26.77
CA ALA A 132 -15.14 -3.79 25.69
C ALA A 132 -14.08 -3.13 24.79
N ALA A 133 -13.06 -2.47 25.36
CA ALA A 133 -12.00 -1.84 24.59
C ALA A 133 -11.22 -2.86 23.75
N GLY A 134 -10.87 -4.00 24.34
CA GLY A 134 -10.21 -5.11 23.62
C GLY A 134 -11.05 -5.65 22.46
N ALA A 135 -12.36 -5.82 22.67
CA ALA A 135 -13.28 -6.26 21.61
C ALA A 135 -13.41 -5.22 20.49
N VAL A 136 -13.52 -3.94 20.81
CA VAL A 136 -13.58 -2.85 19.81
C VAL A 136 -12.31 -2.80 18.98
N TRP A 137 -11.13 -2.88 19.62
CA TRP A 137 -9.87 -2.95 18.89
C TRP A 137 -9.84 -4.15 17.94
N THR A 138 -10.14 -5.34 18.47
CA THR A 138 -10.14 -6.59 17.71
C THR A 138 -11.05 -6.48 16.47
N ALA A 139 -12.25 -5.90 16.64
CA ALA A 139 -13.18 -5.69 15.54
C ALA A 139 -12.64 -4.72 14.48
N ILE A 140 -12.06 -3.58 14.90
CA ILE A 140 -11.46 -2.59 13.99
C ILE A 140 -10.28 -3.21 13.24
N ALA A 141 -9.35 -3.84 13.95
CA ALA A 141 -8.17 -4.47 13.37
C ALA A 141 -8.57 -5.57 12.39
N ASN A 142 -9.52 -6.43 12.75
CA ASN A 142 -10.00 -7.49 11.87
C ASN A 142 -10.72 -6.93 10.63
N ALA A 143 -11.55 -5.89 10.78
CA ALA A 143 -12.21 -5.23 9.64
C ALA A 143 -11.20 -4.57 8.69
N THR A 144 -10.08 -4.06 9.22
CA THR A 144 -8.97 -3.57 8.40
C THR A 144 -8.23 -4.71 7.70
N GLN A 145 -7.63 -5.65 8.44
CA GLN A 145 -6.78 -6.72 7.85
C GLN A 145 -7.57 -7.58 6.87
N ASN A 146 -8.73 -8.09 7.32
CA ASN A 146 -9.50 -9.10 6.60
C ASN A 146 -10.67 -8.50 5.80
N GLY A 147 -10.80 -7.17 5.78
CA GLY A 147 -11.82 -6.45 5.02
C GLY A 147 -11.19 -5.43 4.09
N PHE A 148 -10.86 -4.24 4.61
CA PHE A 148 -10.34 -3.13 3.80
C PHE A 148 -9.07 -3.50 3.03
N TRP A 149 -8.07 -4.08 3.70
CA TRP A 149 -6.80 -4.46 3.08
C TRP A 149 -6.92 -5.74 2.25
N TRP A 150 -7.82 -6.65 2.63
CA TRP A 150 -8.13 -7.81 1.79
C TRP A 150 -8.62 -7.43 0.39
N VAL A 151 -9.45 -6.39 0.29
CA VAL A 151 -9.95 -5.84 -1.00
C VAL A 151 -8.82 -5.30 -1.89
N GLU A 152 -7.64 -5.04 -1.36
CA GLU A 152 -6.49 -4.62 -2.16
C GLU A 152 -6.02 -5.74 -3.09
N GLY A 153 -6.10 -7.00 -2.65
CA GLY A 153 -5.78 -8.20 -3.43
C GLY A 153 -6.24 -8.14 -4.90
N PRO A 154 -7.57 -8.14 -5.15
CA PRO A 154 -8.10 -8.13 -6.51
C PRO A 154 -7.83 -6.81 -7.24
N LEU A 155 -7.82 -5.68 -6.54
CA LEU A 155 -7.60 -4.36 -7.15
C LEU A 155 -6.16 -4.23 -7.65
N VAL A 156 -5.19 -4.52 -6.78
CA VAL A 156 -3.76 -4.50 -7.08
C VAL A 156 -3.45 -5.52 -8.16
N PHE A 157 -3.93 -6.76 -8.05
CA PHE A 157 -3.74 -7.77 -9.10
C PHE A 157 -4.23 -7.29 -10.47
N PHE A 158 -5.42 -6.68 -10.53
CA PHE A 158 -6.01 -6.17 -11.76
C PHE A 158 -5.17 -5.07 -12.41
N TRP A 159 -4.91 -3.97 -11.69
CA TRP A 159 -4.27 -2.81 -12.32
C TRP A 159 -2.77 -3.04 -12.57
N THR A 160 -2.06 -3.72 -11.66
CA THR A 160 -0.62 -3.98 -11.82
C THR A 160 -0.34 -4.93 -12.98
N SER A 161 -1.20 -5.93 -13.22
CA SER A 161 -1.05 -6.85 -14.35
C SER A 161 -1.11 -6.14 -15.70
N ILE A 162 -1.97 -5.12 -15.83
CA ILE A 162 -2.09 -4.30 -17.03
C ILE A 162 -0.90 -3.33 -17.12
N ALA A 163 -0.61 -2.63 -16.03
CA ALA A 163 0.49 -1.66 -15.97
C ALA A 163 1.85 -2.29 -16.25
N ALA A 164 2.13 -3.47 -15.70
CA ALA A 164 3.38 -4.18 -15.93
C ALA A 164 3.59 -4.51 -17.41
N ARG A 165 2.53 -4.95 -18.11
CA ARG A 165 2.58 -5.25 -19.56
C ARG A 165 2.86 -4.00 -20.38
N LEU A 166 2.19 -2.88 -20.08
CA LEU A 166 2.39 -1.62 -20.79
C LEU A 166 3.78 -1.04 -20.53
N LEU A 167 4.24 -1.05 -19.28
CA LEU A 167 5.58 -0.63 -18.90
C LEU A 167 6.65 -1.49 -19.60
N LYS A 168 6.45 -2.81 -19.69
CA LYS A 168 7.34 -3.71 -20.42
C LYS A 168 7.43 -3.35 -21.90
N LYS A 169 6.28 -3.14 -22.57
CA LYS A 169 6.22 -2.70 -23.98
C LYS A 169 6.93 -1.36 -24.20
N ALA A 170 6.82 -0.43 -23.25
CA ALA A 170 7.50 0.86 -23.26
C ALA A 170 8.97 0.81 -22.75
N GLY A 171 9.54 -0.38 -22.59
CA GLY A 171 10.95 -0.57 -22.26
C GLY A 171 11.34 -0.15 -20.84
N TRP A 172 10.42 -0.18 -19.88
CA TRP A 172 10.71 0.12 -18.47
C TRP A 172 11.28 -1.11 -17.76
N ARG A 173 12.44 -0.94 -17.10
CA ARG A 173 13.19 -2.05 -16.48
C ARG A 173 12.56 -2.56 -15.18
N GLY A 174 11.62 -1.82 -14.59
CA GLY A 174 10.92 -2.20 -13.36
C GLY A 174 9.65 -3.03 -13.59
N SER A 175 9.24 -3.27 -14.85
CA SER A 175 7.99 -3.97 -15.17
C SER A 175 7.89 -5.38 -14.57
N PHE A 176 9.02 -6.06 -14.37
CA PHE A 176 9.02 -7.39 -13.75
C PHE A 176 8.62 -7.35 -12.27
N LEU A 177 9.06 -6.35 -11.50
CA LEU A 177 8.70 -6.20 -10.09
C LEU A 177 7.19 -5.97 -9.96
N LEU A 178 6.62 -5.18 -10.85
CA LEU A 178 5.17 -4.93 -10.85
C LEU A 178 4.36 -6.19 -11.19
N HIS A 179 4.91 -7.09 -12.01
CA HIS A 179 4.31 -8.42 -12.20
C HIS A 179 4.35 -9.26 -10.92
N ILE A 180 5.45 -9.22 -10.18
CA ILE A 180 5.58 -9.92 -8.89
C ILE A 180 4.54 -9.37 -7.90
N VAL A 181 4.40 -8.04 -7.81
CA VAL A 181 3.36 -7.39 -6.98
C VAL A 181 1.98 -7.92 -7.35
N GLY A 182 1.61 -7.84 -8.63
CA GLY A 182 0.29 -8.29 -9.07
C GLY A 182 0.01 -9.73 -8.72
N TRP A 183 0.93 -10.64 -9.05
CA TRP A 183 0.75 -12.05 -8.74
C TRP A 183 0.76 -12.34 -7.24
N GLY A 184 1.56 -11.64 -6.43
CA GLY A 184 1.54 -11.77 -4.98
C GLY A 184 0.17 -11.44 -4.40
N PHE A 185 -0.40 -10.29 -4.77
CA PHE A 185 -1.75 -9.88 -4.37
C PHE A 185 -2.85 -10.77 -4.96
N GLY A 186 -2.64 -11.34 -6.15
CA GLY A 186 -3.54 -12.32 -6.74
C GLY A 186 -3.57 -13.65 -5.98
N VAL A 187 -2.42 -14.16 -5.57
CA VAL A 187 -2.28 -15.35 -4.72
C VAL A 187 -2.93 -15.09 -3.36
N PHE A 188 -2.60 -13.97 -2.72
CA PHE A 188 -3.22 -13.53 -1.47
C PHE A 188 -4.76 -13.52 -1.56
N PHE A 189 -5.32 -12.88 -2.57
CA PHE A 189 -6.77 -12.81 -2.75
C PHE A 189 -7.42 -14.18 -3.00
N VAL A 190 -6.90 -14.95 -3.96
CA VAL A 190 -7.51 -16.20 -4.39
C VAL A 190 -7.44 -17.26 -3.30
N PHE A 191 -6.30 -17.36 -2.62
CA PHE A 191 -6.09 -18.38 -1.59
C PHE A 191 -6.53 -17.93 -0.19
N GLY A 192 -6.74 -16.64 0.05
CA GLY A 192 -7.23 -16.10 1.31
C GLY A 192 -8.60 -16.64 1.75
N PHE A 193 -9.38 -17.23 0.82
CA PHE A 193 -10.63 -17.92 1.16
C PHE A 193 -10.44 -19.29 1.83
N PHE A 194 -9.23 -19.85 1.80
CA PHE A 194 -8.97 -21.23 2.21
C PHE A 194 -8.01 -21.25 3.42
N PRO A 195 -8.51 -21.50 4.64
CA PRO A 195 -7.68 -21.55 5.84
C PRO A 195 -6.53 -22.58 5.76
N SER A 196 -6.73 -23.68 5.03
CA SER A 196 -5.69 -24.71 4.81
C SER A 196 -4.51 -24.21 3.98
N LEU A 197 -4.63 -23.05 3.33
CA LEU A 197 -3.61 -22.41 2.50
C LEU A 197 -3.08 -21.11 3.10
N ALA A 198 -3.31 -20.84 4.39
CA ALA A 198 -2.87 -19.61 5.06
C ALA A 198 -1.41 -19.26 4.77
N ALA A 199 -0.48 -20.22 4.93
CA ALA A 199 0.94 -19.99 4.65
C ALA A 199 1.24 -19.55 3.20
N VAL A 200 0.42 -19.97 2.22
CA VAL A 200 0.56 -19.56 0.81
C VAL A 200 0.01 -18.15 0.61
N THR A 201 -1.11 -17.84 1.26
CA THR A 201 -1.70 -16.50 1.29
C THR A 201 -0.73 -15.48 1.87
N ASP A 202 -0.17 -15.77 3.05
CA ASP A 202 0.78 -14.89 3.76
C ASP A 202 2.07 -14.69 2.96
N ALA A 203 2.56 -15.76 2.31
CA ALA A 203 3.72 -15.68 1.44
C ALA A 203 3.44 -14.81 0.19
N GLY A 204 2.26 -14.95 -0.41
CA GLY A 204 1.82 -14.14 -1.55
C GLY A 204 1.75 -12.65 -1.19
N GLU A 205 1.11 -12.33 -0.07
CA GLU A 205 1.04 -10.97 0.48
C GLU A 205 2.43 -10.42 0.75
N THR A 206 3.23 -11.14 1.53
CA THR A 206 4.61 -10.74 1.90
C THR A 206 5.44 -10.43 0.65
N VAL A 207 5.42 -11.31 -0.35
CA VAL A 207 6.15 -11.08 -1.61
C VAL A 207 5.64 -9.83 -2.34
N GLY A 208 4.33 -9.63 -2.40
CA GLY A 208 3.74 -8.45 -3.04
C GLY A 208 4.11 -7.15 -2.33
N VAL A 209 3.94 -7.13 -1.02
CA VAL A 209 4.23 -5.99 -0.13
C VAL A 209 5.71 -5.63 -0.11
N LEU A 210 6.62 -6.61 -0.20
CA LEU A 210 8.06 -6.37 -0.32
C LEU A 210 8.48 -5.90 -1.72
N ALA A 211 7.86 -6.43 -2.77
CA ALA A 211 8.21 -6.08 -4.15
C ALA A 211 7.75 -4.66 -4.54
N LEU A 212 6.64 -4.18 -3.95
CA LEU A 212 6.05 -2.88 -4.27
C LEU A 212 6.96 -1.68 -3.95
N PRO A 213 7.54 -1.51 -2.75
CA PRO A 213 8.45 -0.40 -2.46
C PRO A 213 9.68 -0.42 -3.37
N LEU A 214 10.24 -1.61 -3.63
CA LEU A 214 11.36 -1.76 -4.58
C LEU A 214 10.97 -1.31 -5.98
N TRP A 215 9.78 -1.68 -6.44
CA TRP A 215 9.24 -1.21 -7.72
C TRP A 215 9.10 0.32 -7.73
N MET A 216 8.53 0.92 -6.68
CA MET A 216 8.32 2.36 -6.59
C MET A 216 9.64 3.14 -6.67
N LEU A 217 10.67 2.69 -5.96
CA LEU A 217 12.02 3.28 -6.01
C LEU A 217 12.61 3.20 -7.42
N VAL A 218 12.54 2.02 -8.04
CA VAL A 218 13.05 1.78 -9.40
C VAL A 218 12.27 2.59 -10.44
N PHE A 219 10.95 2.66 -10.31
CA PHE A 219 10.05 3.43 -11.17
C PHE A 219 10.35 4.93 -11.08
N GLY A 220 10.40 5.48 -9.86
CA GLY A 220 10.71 6.89 -9.63
C GLY A 220 12.09 7.27 -10.16
N TRP A 221 13.10 6.44 -9.90
CA TRP A 221 14.43 6.64 -10.47
C TRP A 221 14.45 6.66 -12.01
N GLN A 222 13.78 5.70 -12.65
CA GLN A 222 13.68 5.67 -14.12
C GLN A 222 12.93 6.88 -14.67
N LEU A 223 11.86 7.31 -13.99
CA LEU A 223 11.08 8.46 -14.40
C LEU A 223 11.90 9.77 -14.29
N LEU A 224 12.70 9.95 -13.23
CA LEU A 224 13.64 11.09 -13.13
C LEU A 224 14.64 11.12 -14.29
N ARG A 225 15.18 9.96 -14.69
CA ARG A 225 16.13 9.88 -15.82
C ARG A 225 15.48 10.16 -17.17
N ARG A 226 14.19 9.83 -17.33
CA ARG A 226 13.44 10.04 -18.57
C ARG A 226 12.81 11.43 -18.65
N ALA A 227 12.52 12.08 -17.52
CA ALA A 227 11.85 13.37 -17.47
C ALA A 227 12.49 14.46 -18.36
N PRO A 228 13.83 14.64 -18.41
CA PRO A 228 14.45 15.64 -19.30
C PRO A 228 14.11 15.44 -20.77
N THR A 229 13.97 14.19 -21.22
CA THR A 229 13.60 13.89 -22.62
C THR A 229 12.14 14.21 -22.94
N LEU A 230 11.27 14.30 -21.92
CA LEU A 230 9.88 14.73 -22.05
C LEU A 230 9.73 16.27 -22.06
N ALA A 231 10.79 17.00 -21.75
CA ALA A 231 10.82 18.46 -21.75
C ALA A 231 11.30 19.05 -23.09
N ALA A 232 11.97 18.25 -23.92
CA ALA A 232 12.45 18.68 -25.23
C ALA A 232 11.27 18.80 -26.20
N PRO A 233 11.03 19.98 -26.81
CA PRO A 233 10.06 20.10 -27.88
C PRO A 233 10.43 19.16 -29.03
N THR A 234 9.41 18.66 -29.73
CA THR A 234 9.45 17.83 -30.95
C THR A 234 10.18 18.46 -32.15
N ALA A 235 11.09 19.41 -31.95
CA ALA A 235 11.80 20.16 -32.98
C ALA A 235 13.18 19.57 -33.37
N VAL A 236 13.57 18.40 -32.83
CA VAL A 236 14.87 17.76 -33.16
C VAL A 236 14.69 16.33 -33.69
N ARG A 237 13.50 15.99 -34.18
CA ARG A 237 13.26 14.73 -34.90
C ARG A 237 12.51 14.98 -36.22
N ALA A 238 13.14 15.73 -37.11
CA ALA A 238 13.00 15.66 -38.57
C ALA A 238 14.13 16.48 -39.19
#